data_AF-U2AYZ4-F1
#
_entry.id   AF-U2AYZ4-F1
#
_cell.length_a   1.000
_cell.length_b   1.000
_cell.length_c   1.000
_cell.angle_alpha   90.00
_cell.angle_beta   90.00
_cell.angle_gamma   90.00
#
_symmetry.space_group_name_H-M   'P 1'
#
loop_
_entity.id
_entity.type
_entity.pdbx_description
1 polymer ?
#
loop_
_entity_poly.entity_id
_entity_poly.type
_entity_poly.pdbx_seq_one_letter_code
_entity_poly.pdbx_strand_id
1 'polypeptide(L)'
;MIVKEINPHFEDYVFNWEQTYQFLVGGYGSSKSYHTALKIVLKLLKEKRTALVIREVFDTHRDSTFALFQEVIEELGLTKAVASLSSPLQLRFHNGSRIMFKGMDNPAKLKSVHNISLIWIEECSEVKYEGFKELIGRLRHPELKLHMICTTNPVGTSNWTYRHFFRDERKKRFVLDDSELYEKRTIVKGDTYYHHSTANDNL
;
A
#
# COMPACT_ATOMS: atom_id res chain seq x y z
N MET A 1 -12.95 24.93 -1.20
CA MET A 1 -11.60 24.41 -0.87
C MET A 1 -11.79 23.44 0.28
N ILE A 2 -11.51 22.16 0.08
CA ILE A 2 -11.60 21.15 1.13
C ILE A 2 -10.26 21.16 1.85
N VAL A 3 -10.27 21.44 3.15
CA VAL A 3 -9.09 21.35 4.00
C VAL A 3 -9.26 20.07 4.80
N LYS A 4 -8.47 19.05 4.46
CA LYS A 4 -8.42 17.79 5.22
C LYS A 4 -7.15 17.82 6.05
N GLU A 5 -7.30 17.76 7.36
CA GLU A 5 -6.17 17.60 8.27
C GLU A 5 -5.59 16.19 8.10
N ILE A 6 -4.27 16.11 7.96
CA ILE A 6 -3.53 14.86 7.87
C ILE A 6 -2.85 14.67 9.22
N ASN A 7 -2.87 13.43 9.74
CA ASN A 7 -2.12 13.12 10.94
C ASN A 7 -0.63 13.51 10.74
N PRO A 8 -0.03 14.36 11.59
CA PRO A 8 1.35 14.82 11.43
C PRO A 8 2.35 13.67 11.29
N HIS A 9 2.11 12.53 11.95
CA HIS A 9 2.96 11.34 11.86
C HIS A 9 2.98 10.70 10.47
N PHE A 10 2.01 11.05 9.62
CA PHE A 10 1.86 10.54 8.26
C PHE A 10 2.05 11.62 7.19
N GLU A 11 2.26 12.89 7.55
CA GLU A 11 2.36 13.99 6.58
C GLU A 11 3.48 13.73 5.56
N ASP A 12 4.70 13.50 6.04
CA ASP A 12 5.84 13.15 5.19
C ASP A 12 5.57 11.90 4.36
N TYR A 13 4.96 10.87 4.96
CA TYR A 13 4.64 9.64 4.27
C TYR A 13 3.66 9.88 3.11
N VAL A 14 2.59 10.63 3.31
CA VAL A 14 1.54 10.84 2.30
C VAL A 14 2.12 11.46 1.03
N PHE A 15 3.05 12.41 1.18
CA PHE A 15 3.62 13.13 0.05
C PHE A 15 4.94 12.57 -0.49
N ASN A 16 5.63 11.69 0.25
CA ASN A 16 6.89 11.07 -0.20
C ASN A 16 6.68 9.97 -1.25
N TRP A 17 7.19 10.18 -2.46
CA TRP A 17 7.17 9.20 -3.56
C TRP A 17 8.57 8.92 -4.12
N GLU A 18 9.61 9.00 -3.27
CA GLU A 18 11.00 8.86 -3.71
C GLU A 18 11.42 7.40 -3.89
N GLN A 19 11.07 6.52 -2.94
CA GLN A 19 11.40 5.10 -2.99
C GLN A 19 10.37 4.30 -3.77
N THR A 20 10.83 3.24 -4.46
CA THR A 20 9.93 2.26 -5.07
C THR A 20 9.21 1.44 -4.01
N TYR A 21 9.89 1.01 -2.94
CA TYR A 21 9.26 0.23 -1.87
C TYR A 21 8.93 1.10 -0.67
N GLN A 22 7.74 0.93 -0.12
CA GLN A 22 7.31 1.60 1.12
C GLN A 22 6.72 0.55 2.05
N PHE A 23 7.37 0.29 3.20
CA PHE A 23 7.00 -0.74 4.15
C PHE A 23 6.53 -0.11 5.46
N LEU A 24 5.24 -0.26 5.74
CA LEU A 24 4.55 0.33 6.87
C LEU A 24 4.20 -0.75 7.87
N VAL A 25 4.71 -0.62 9.10
CA VAL A 25 4.47 -1.56 10.20
C VAL A 25 3.78 -0.81 11.34
N GLY A 26 2.79 -1.43 11.97
CA GLY A 26 2.15 -0.83 13.14
C GLY A 26 0.94 -1.61 13.60
N GLY A 27 0.54 -1.45 14.85
CA GLY A 27 -0.59 -2.19 15.41
C GLY A 27 -1.94 -1.83 14.78
N TYR A 28 -2.99 -2.54 15.21
CA TYR A 28 -4.37 -2.17 14.89
C TYR A 28 -4.64 -0.72 15.32
N GLY A 29 -5.43 -0.01 14.54
CA GLY A 29 -5.78 1.38 14.84
C GLY A 29 -4.63 2.38 14.68
N SER A 30 -3.47 2.03 14.12
CA SER A 30 -2.38 3.02 13.92
C SER A 30 -2.51 3.87 12.64
N SER A 31 -3.70 3.90 12.02
CA SER A 31 -4.04 4.74 10.84
C SER A 31 -3.25 4.52 9.54
N LYS A 32 -2.44 3.47 9.43
CA LYS A 32 -1.64 3.12 8.23
C LYS A 32 -2.47 3.00 6.96
N SER A 33 -3.53 2.19 7.02
CA SER A 33 -4.33 1.85 5.83
C SER A 33 -5.05 3.08 5.31
N TYR A 34 -5.62 3.91 6.20
CA TYR A 34 -6.27 5.17 5.86
C TYR A 34 -5.31 6.12 5.13
N HIS A 35 -4.15 6.41 5.71
CA HIS A 35 -3.18 7.32 5.09
C HIS A 35 -2.58 6.75 3.79
N THR A 36 -2.50 5.43 3.67
CA THR A 36 -2.11 4.77 2.41
C THR A 36 -3.17 4.93 1.33
N ALA A 37 -4.45 4.76 1.66
CA ALA A 37 -5.56 5.02 0.74
C ALA A 37 -5.59 6.49 0.31
N LEU A 38 -5.47 7.44 1.25
CA LEU A 38 -5.36 8.88 0.98
C LEU A 38 -4.20 9.18 0.02
N LYS A 39 -3.01 8.70 0.35
CA LYS A 39 -1.80 8.83 -0.46
C LYS A 39 -2.04 8.37 -1.90
N ILE A 40 -2.60 7.18 -2.09
CA ILE A 40 -2.88 6.62 -3.42
C ILE A 40 -3.91 7.47 -4.18
N VAL A 41 -5.00 7.89 -3.53
CA VAL A 41 -6.03 8.75 -4.15
C VAL A 41 -5.40 10.05 -4.66
N LEU A 42 -4.62 10.74 -3.83
CA LEU A 42 -3.95 11.99 -4.21
C LEU A 42 -3.00 11.80 -5.41
N LYS A 43 -2.25 10.71 -5.42
CA LYS A 43 -1.36 10.38 -6.54
C LYS A 43 -2.12 10.12 -7.84
N LEU A 44 -3.23 9.39 -7.78
CA LEU A 44 -4.04 9.03 -8.95
C LEU A 44 -4.86 10.19 -9.48
N LEU A 45 -5.19 11.20 -8.67
CA LEU A 45 -5.77 12.46 -9.13
C LEU A 45 -4.74 13.28 -9.91
N LYS A 46 -3.50 13.34 -9.41
CA LYS A 46 -2.41 14.11 -10.02
C LYS A 46 -1.86 13.47 -11.30
N GLU A 47 -1.75 12.15 -11.32
CA GLU A 47 -1.12 11.39 -12.41
C GLU A 47 -2.03 10.28 -12.90
N LYS A 48 -2.13 10.10 -14.22
CA LYS A 48 -2.89 9.02 -14.82
C LYS A 48 -2.18 7.68 -14.59
N ARG A 49 -2.69 6.85 -13.68
CA ARG A 49 -2.07 5.59 -13.23
C ARG A 49 -3.05 4.42 -13.22
N THR A 50 -2.54 3.22 -13.51
CA THR A 50 -3.17 1.97 -13.11
C THR A 50 -2.53 1.49 -11.82
N ALA A 51 -3.34 1.34 -10.78
CA ALA A 51 -2.96 0.80 -9.48
C ALA A 51 -3.66 -0.53 -9.19
N LEU A 52 -2.97 -1.41 -8.46
CA LEU A 52 -3.55 -2.61 -7.85
C LEU A 52 -3.60 -2.47 -6.34
N VAL A 53 -4.69 -2.97 -5.75
CA VAL A 53 -4.81 -3.20 -4.31
C VAL A 53 -4.96 -4.69 -4.11
N ILE A 54 -4.04 -5.26 -3.33
CA ILE A 54 -3.87 -6.68 -3.13
C ILE A 54 -4.13 -7.04 -1.67
N ARG A 55 -4.88 -8.12 -1.48
CA ARG A 55 -5.00 -8.88 -0.22
C ARG A 55 -4.81 -10.38 -0.55
N GLU A 56 -4.64 -11.24 0.45
CA GLU A 56 -4.55 -12.69 0.18
C GLU A 56 -5.87 -13.21 -0.41
N VAL A 57 -7.02 -12.85 0.18
CA VAL A 57 -8.36 -13.30 -0.24
C VAL A 57 -9.15 -12.17 -0.88
N PHE A 58 -9.63 -12.35 -2.13
CA PHE A 58 -10.28 -11.29 -2.89
C PHE A 58 -11.56 -10.76 -2.22
N ASP A 59 -12.39 -11.66 -1.68
CA ASP A 59 -13.71 -11.29 -1.15
C ASP A 59 -13.62 -10.36 0.07
N THR A 60 -12.47 -10.35 0.76
CA THR A 60 -12.22 -9.46 1.89
C THR A 60 -12.11 -7.99 1.49
N HIS A 61 -11.87 -7.67 0.21
CA HIS A 61 -11.70 -6.27 -0.24
C HIS A 61 -12.95 -5.42 -0.03
N ARG A 62 -14.14 -5.99 -0.25
CA ARG A 62 -15.41 -5.23 -0.27
C ARG A 62 -15.63 -4.46 1.03
N ASP A 63 -15.46 -5.15 2.15
CA ASP A 63 -15.70 -4.61 3.50
C ASP A 63 -14.42 -4.06 4.15
N SER A 64 -13.28 -4.07 3.43
CA SER A 64 -12.00 -3.51 3.89
C SER A 64 -11.52 -2.38 2.98
N THR A 65 -10.48 -2.61 2.20
CA THR A 65 -9.81 -1.61 1.36
C THR A 65 -10.75 -0.89 0.39
N PHE A 66 -11.76 -1.55 -0.19
CA PHE A 66 -12.70 -0.88 -1.10
C PHE A 66 -13.57 0.13 -0.34
N ALA A 67 -14.18 -0.29 0.76
CA ALA A 67 -14.94 0.59 1.65
C ALA A 67 -14.08 1.76 2.16
N LEU A 68 -12.84 1.49 2.57
CA LEU A 68 -11.89 2.52 3.01
C LEU A 68 -11.60 3.56 1.91
N PHE A 69 -11.41 3.13 0.66
CA PHE A 69 -11.25 4.09 -0.42
C PHE A 69 -12.52 4.90 -0.67
N GLN A 70 -13.71 4.29 -0.54
CA GLN A 70 -14.98 5.03 -0.69
C GLN A 70 -15.11 6.11 0.38
N GLU A 71 -14.77 5.79 1.64
CA GLU A 71 -14.72 6.75 2.75
C GLU A 71 -13.78 7.91 2.43
N VAL A 72 -12.52 7.62 2.05
CA VAL A 72 -11.55 8.67 1.67
C VAL A 72 -12.06 9.53 0.50
N ILE A 73 -12.69 8.94 -0.51
CA ILE A 73 -13.25 9.66 -1.65
C ILE A 73 -14.40 10.58 -1.22
N GLU A 74 -15.28 10.10 -0.32
CA GLU A 74 -16.40 10.86 0.21
C GLU A 74 -15.93 12.03 1.07
N GLU A 75 -15.01 11.80 2.00
CA GLU A 75 -14.43 12.84 2.86
C GLU A 75 -13.70 13.93 2.08
N LEU A 76 -13.06 13.57 0.96
CA LEU A 76 -12.42 14.51 0.05
C LEU A 76 -13.41 15.18 -0.92
N GLY A 77 -14.70 14.87 -0.87
CA GLY A 77 -15.72 15.44 -1.76
C GLY A 77 -15.54 15.05 -3.24
N LEU A 78 -14.92 13.90 -3.51
CA LEU A 78 -14.49 13.46 -4.85
C LEU A 78 -15.47 12.49 -5.53
N THR A 79 -16.66 12.29 -4.98
CA THR A 79 -17.65 11.32 -5.50
C THR A 79 -18.08 11.59 -6.95
N LYS A 80 -17.98 12.85 -7.43
CA LYS A 80 -18.21 13.21 -8.84
C LYS A 80 -17.01 12.93 -9.75
N ALA A 81 -15.81 12.88 -9.17
CA ALA A 81 -14.53 12.74 -9.86
C ALA A 81 -14.04 11.28 -9.89
N VAL A 82 -14.51 10.45 -8.95
CA VAL A 82 -14.12 9.04 -8.82
C VAL A 82 -15.37 8.17 -8.70
N ALA A 83 -15.56 7.29 -9.69
CA ALA A 83 -16.66 6.33 -9.72
C ALA A 83 -16.24 5.00 -9.08
N SER A 84 -17.06 4.53 -8.14
CA SER A 84 -16.91 3.22 -7.48
C SER A 84 -17.75 2.17 -8.21
N LEU A 85 -17.10 1.09 -8.66
CA LEU A 85 -17.73 -0.02 -9.37
C LEU A 85 -17.61 -1.30 -8.55
N SER A 86 -18.72 -2.03 -8.41
CA SER A 86 -18.79 -3.28 -7.65
C SER A 86 -18.51 -4.53 -8.50
N SER A 87 -18.63 -4.43 -9.83
CA SER A 87 -18.34 -5.50 -10.78
C SER A 87 -17.88 -4.93 -12.13
N PRO A 88 -16.59 -5.07 -12.50
CA PRO A 88 -15.49 -5.52 -11.63
C PRO A 88 -15.27 -4.56 -10.45
N LEU A 89 -14.76 -5.07 -9.32
CA LEU A 89 -14.45 -4.26 -8.15
C LEU A 89 -13.30 -3.29 -8.49
N GLN A 90 -13.64 -2.01 -8.67
CA GLN A 90 -12.74 -1.01 -9.26
C GLN A 90 -13.13 0.42 -8.85
N LEU A 91 -12.15 1.31 -8.73
CA LEU A 91 -12.36 2.76 -8.75
C LEU A 91 -11.87 3.35 -10.08
N ARG A 92 -12.64 4.28 -10.66
CA ARG A 92 -12.31 4.98 -11.91
C ARG A 92 -12.31 6.49 -11.72
N PHE A 93 -11.19 7.11 -12.02
CA PHE A 93 -10.99 8.55 -11.88
C PHE A 93 -11.29 9.24 -13.22
N HIS A 94 -11.80 10.47 -13.18
CA HIS A 94 -12.13 11.27 -14.36
C HIS A 94 -10.94 11.50 -15.32
N ASN A 95 -9.70 11.50 -14.82
CA ASN A 95 -8.47 11.64 -15.61
C ASN A 95 -8.03 10.32 -16.28
N GLY A 96 -8.79 9.23 -16.11
CA GLY A 96 -8.50 7.90 -16.62
C GLY A 96 -7.65 7.02 -15.71
N SER A 97 -7.26 7.48 -14.51
CA SER A 97 -6.68 6.61 -13.48
C SER A 97 -7.66 5.55 -13.03
N ARG A 98 -7.12 4.43 -12.55
CA ARG A 98 -7.92 3.35 -11.96
C ARG A 98 -7.21 2.61 -10.85
N ILE A 99 -8.01 2.17 -9.88
CA ILE A 99 -7.62 1.22 -8.84
C ILE A 99 -8.39 -0.08 -9.08
N MET A 100 -7.70 -1.21 -9.20
CA MET A 100 -8.32 -2.53 -9.31
C MET A 100 -7.98 -3.36 -8.08
N PHE A 101 -8.98 -4.04 -7.54
CA PHE A 101 -8.84 -4.89 -6.36
C PHE A 101 -8.68 -6.34 -6.79
N LYS A 102 -7.71 -7.06 -6.23
CA LYS A 102 -7.35 -8.42 -6.63
C LYS A 102 -6.85 -9.23 -5.43
N GLY A 103 -7.34 -10.46 -5.29
CA GLY A 103 -6.82 -11.43 -4.32
C GLY A 103 -5.71 -12.30 -4.90
N MET A 104 -4.81 -12.76 -4.03
CA MET A 104 -3.77 -13.75 -4.35
C MET A 104 -4.30 -15.20 -4.32
N ASP A 105 -5.52 -15.41 -3.84
CA ASP A 105 -6.32 -16.63 -3.98
C ASP A 105 -6.63 -17.01 -5.44
N ASN A 106 -6.57 -16.05 -6.38
CA ASN A 106 -6.69 -16.32 -7.81
C ASN A 106 -5.68 -15.51 -8.67
N PRO A 107 -4.38 -15.89 -8.68
CA PRO A 107 -3.33 -15.15 -9.38
C PRO A 107 -3.52 -15.07 -10.89
N ALA A 108 -4.26 -16.01 -11.50
CA ALA A 108 -4.54 -15.99 -12.93
C ALA A 108 -5.23 -14.69 -13.38
N LYS A 109 -6.03 -14.07 -12.51
CA LYS A 109 -6.70 -12.79 -12.76
C LYS A 109 -5.76 -11.57 -12.79
N LEU A 110 -4.49 -11.73 -12.40
CA LEU A 110 -3.45 -10.70 -12.48
C LEU A 110 -2.78 -10.67 -13.87
N LYS A 111 -2.80 -11.79 -14.61
CA LYS A 111 -2.05 -11.95 -15.88
C LYS A 111 -2.49 -10.97 -16.98
N SER A 112 -3.75 -10.57 -16.98
CA SER A 112 -4.34 -9.70 -18.00
C SER A 112 -4.19 -8.20 -17.73
N VAL A 113 -3.55 -7.82 -16.62
CA VAL A 113 -3.38 -6.42 -16.25
C VAL A 113 -2.03 -5.92 -16.74
N HIS A 114 -2.06 -4.88 -17.58
CA HIS A 114 -0.88 -4.23 -18.13
C HIS A 114 -0.69 -2.82 -17.54
N ASN A 115 0.54 -2.30 -17.66
CA ASN A 115 0.93 -0.95 -17.26
C ASN A 115 0.62 -0.62 -15.79
N ILE A 116 0.94 -1.56 -14.90
CA ILE A 116 0.78 -1.37 -13.46
C ILE A 116 1.96 -0.52 -12.97
N SER A 117 1.66 0.68 -12.48
CA SER A 117 2.68 1.61 -11.95
C SER A 117 2.69 1.70 -10.43
N LEU A 118 1.64 1.18 -9.78
CA LEU A 118 1.46 1.22 -8.34
C LEU A 118 0.81 -0.06 -7.86
N ILE A 119 1.36 -0.68 -6.82
CA ILE A 119 0.74 -1.79 -6.10
C ILE A 119 0.69 -1.43 -4.63
N TRP A 120 -0.46 -1.61 -4.00
CA TRP A 120 -0.60 -1.64 -2.54
C TRP A 120 -0.96 -3.05 -2.10
N ILE A 121 -0.15 -3.64 -1.22
CA ILE A 121 -0.42 -4.92 -0.58
C ILE A 121 -0.84 -4.64 0.86
N GLU A 122 -2.14 -4.74 1.12
CA GLU A 122 -2.72 -4.65 2.46
C GLU A 122 -2.56 -5.98 3.18
N GLU A 123 -2.27 -5.93 4.49
CA GLU A 123 -1.97 -7.11 5.31
C GLU A 123 -0.89 -7.99 4.66
N CYS A 124 0.20 -7.34 4.21
CA CYS A 124 1.24 -7.94 3.39
C CYS A 124 1.83 -9.23 4.00
N SER A 125 1.88 -9.32 5.33
CA SER A 125 2.31 -10.52 6.06
C SER A 125 1.49 -11.79 5.80
N GLU A 126 0.24 -11.65 5.39
CA GLU A 126 -0.68 -12.76 5.10
C GLU A 126 -0.50 -13.28 3.67
N VAL A 127 -0.08 -12.41 2.75
CA VAL A 127 0.24 -12.81 1.38
C VAL A 127 1.42 -13.77 1.39
N LYS A 128 1.40 -14.81 0.56
CA LYS A 128 2.56 -15.72 0.44
C LYS A 128 3.74 -15.02 -0.24
N TYR A 129 4.97 -15.33 0.20
CA TYR A 129 6.19 -14.74 -0.38
C TYR A 129 6.33 -14.95 -1.89
N GLU A 130 5.89 -16.10 -2.40
CA GLU A 130 5.85 -16.37 -3.85
C GLU A 130 4.91 -15.40 -4.58
N GLY A 131 3.77 -15.08 -3.98
CA GLY A 131 2.83 -14.09 -4.49
C GLY A 131 3.44 -12.68 -4.51
N PHE A 132 4.14 -12.29 -3.45
CA PHE A 132 4.88 -11.02 -3.42
C PHE A 132 5.91 -10.92 -4.55
N LYS A 133 6.70 -11.99 -4.79
CA LYS A 133 7.66 -12.02 -5.92
C LYS A 133 6.96 -11.93 -7.28
N GLU A 134 5.81 -12.58 -7.46
CA GLU A 134 5.03 -12.42 -8.68
C GLU A 134 4.61 -10.95 -8.89
N LEU A 135 4.12 -10.28 -7.84
CA LEU A 135 3.71 -8.88 -7.91
C LEU A 135 4.86 -7.93 -8.29
N ILE A 136 6.09 -8.19 -7.81
CA ILE A 136 7.27 -7.44 -8.26
C ILE A 136 7.44 -7.56 -9.78
N GLY A 137 7.30 -8.76 -10.34
CA GLY A 137 7.39 -8.97 -11.78
C GLY A 137 6.25 -8.30 -12.58
N ARG A 138 5.10 -8.07 -11.95
CA ARG A 138 3.93 -7.38 -12.55
C ARG A 138 4.01 -5.87 -12.47
N LEU A 139 4.72 -5.32 -11.48
CA LEU A 139 4.93 -3.88 -11.34
C LEU A 139 5.84 -3.39 -12.47
N ARG A 140 5.21 -3.01 -13.59
CA ARG A 140 5.89 -2.59 -14.81
C ARG A 140 5.04 -1.56 -15.55
N HIS A 141 5.67 -0.43 -15.84
CA HIS A 141 5.13 0.65 -16.65
C HIS A 141 6.26 1.23 -17.50
N PRO A 142 6.03 1.61 -18.77
CA PRO A 142 7.10 2.10 -19.65
C PRO A 142 7.72 3.43 -19.20
N GLU A 143 6.91 4.35 -18.65
CA GLU A 143 7.36 5.74 -18.39
C GLU A 143 7.32 6.15 -16.91
N LEU A 144 6.29 5.73 -16.17
CA LEU A 144 6.06 6.19 -14.79
C LEU A 144 6.98 5.50 -13.79
N LYS A 145 7.45 6.27 -12.79
CA LYS A 145 8.06 5.72 -11.57
C LYS A 145 7.13 4.68 -10.94
N LEU A 146 7.73 3.58 -10.52
CA LEU A 146 7.04 2.40 -9.96
C LEU A 146 7.03 2.48 -8.44
N HIS A 147 5.89 2.13 -7.84
CA HIS A 147 5.72 2.11 -6.39
C HIS A 147 5.03 0.82 -5.91
N MET A 148 5.54 0.25 -4.83
CA MET A 148 4.96 -0.85 -4.09
C MET A 148 4.86 -0.46 -2.62
N ILE A 149 3.64 -0.33 -2.13
CA ILE A 149 3.34 -0.03 -0.73
C ILE A 149 2.91 -1.33 -0.06
N CYS A 150 3.50 -1.63 1.08
CA CYS A 150 3.22 -2.82 1.87
C CYS A 150 2.88 -2.38 3.29
N THR A 151 1.65 -2.65 3.73
CA THR A 151 1.17 -2.35 5.08
C THR A 151 0.96 -3.67 5.84
N THR A 152 1.39 -3.72 7.09
CA THR A 152 1.24 -4.92 7.92
C THR A 152 1.26 -4.59 9.41
N ASN A 153 0.71 -5.49 10.21
CA ASN A 153 0.92 -5.47 11.65
C ASN A 153 2.30 -6.07 11.97
N PRO A 154 2.91 -5.77 13.12
CA PRO A 154 4.13 -6.45 13.56
C PRO A 154 3.94 -7.97 13.55
N VAL A 155 4.94 -8.68 13.03
CA VAL A 155 4.95 -10.15 12.93
C VAL A 155 6.23 -10.73 13.50
N GLY A 156 6.20 -12.00 13.87
CA GLY A 156 7.38 -12.72 14.34
C GLY A 156 8.45 -12.90 13.27
N THR A 157 9.67 -13.17 13.72
CA THR A 157 10.88 -13.28 12.87
C THR A 157 10.84 -14.41 11.84
N SER A 158 9.91 -15.37 11.98
CA SER A 158 9.69 -16.45 11.03
C SER A 158 8.91 -16.02 9.78
N ASN A 159 8.11 -14.95 9.87
CA ASN A 159 7.33 -14.43 8.75
C ASN A 159 8.27 -13.92 7.64
N TRP A 160 7.83 -14.06 6.39
CA TRP A 160 8.66 -13.65 5.26
C TRP A 160 8.82 -12.14 5.17
N THR A 161 7.84 -11.33 5.58
CA THR A 161 7.97 -9.85 5.55
C THR A 161 9.09 -9.42 6.47
N TYR A 162 9.16 -9.98 7.68
CA TYR A 162 10.26 -9.72 8.60
C TYR A 162 11.62 -10.10 7.97
N ARG A 163 11.70 -11.31 7.40
CA ARG A 163 12.93 -11.80 6.75
C ARG A 163 13.35 -10.99 5.54
N HIS A 164 12.38 -10.46 4.80
CA HIS A 164 12.63 -9.68 3.59
C HIS A 164 13.07 -8.25 3.91
N PHE A 165 12.36 -7.59 4.84
CA PHE A 165 12.52 -6.17 5.12
C PHE A 165 13.48 -5.85 6.28
N PHE A 166 13.74 -6.79 7.19
CA PHE A 166 14.66 -6.57 8.33
C PHE A 166 15.87 -7.49 8.29
N ARG A 167 15.70 -8.80 8.52
CA ARG A 167 16.82 -9.76 8.56
C ARG A 167 16.36 -11.21 8.42
N ASP A 168 17.15 -12.01 7.73
CA ASP A 168 16.99 -13.46 7.62
C ASP A 168 18.25 -14.15 8.17
N GLU A 169 18.20 -14.55 9.45
CA GLU A 169 19.31 -15.20 10.13
C GLU A 169 19.73 -16.51 9.45
N ARG A 170 18.77 -17.26 8.90
CA ARG A 170 19.02 -18.53 8.22
C ARG A 170 19.88 -18.35 6.98
N LYS A 171 19.72 -17.20 6.32
CA LYS A 171 20.49 -16.80 5.13
C LYS A 171 21.61 -15.82 5.44
N LYS A 172 21.87 -15.52 6.72
CA LYS A 172 22.82 -14.50 7.16
C LYS A 172 22.65 -13.15 6.45
N ARG A 173 21.39 -12.78 6.16
CA ARG A 173 21.04 -11.51 5.48
C ARG A 173 20.59 -10.50 6.52
N PHE A 174 21.21 -9.34 6.53
CA PHE A 174 20.80 -8.18 7.32
C PHE A 174 20.41 -7.04 6.37
N VAL A 175 19.31 -6.36 6.68
CA VAL A 175 18.79 -5.21 5.93
C VAL A 175 18.66 -4.01 6.86
N LEU A 176 17.89 -4.16 7.93
CA LEU A 176 17.59 -3.12 8.93
C LEU A 176 17.30 -3.80 10.28
N ASP A 177 17.75 -3.18 11.37
CA ASP A 177 17.33 -3.60 12.71
C ASP A 177 15.93 -3.03 12.99
N ASP A 178 14.97 -3.89 13.33
CA ASP A 178 13.59 -3.46 13.60
C ASP A 178 13.48 -2.55 14.83
N SER A 179 14.37 -2.71 15.82
CA SER A 179 14.43 -1.81 16.97
C SER A 179 14.78 -0.38 16.55
N GLU A 180 15.67 -0.22 15.56
CA GLU A 180 16.03 1.08 15.00
C GLU A 180 14.82 1.76 14.36
N LEU A 181 14.01 0.99 13.63
CA LEU A 181 12.76 1.51 13.05
C LEU A 181 11.76 1.92 14.13
N TYR A 182 11.61 1.12 15.18
CA TYR A 182 10.65 1.42 16.24
C TYR A 182 11.03 2.67 17.03
N GLU A 183 12.31 2.91 17.23
CA GLU A 183 12.85 4.12 17.86
C GLU A 183 12.74 5.35 16.96
N LYS A 184 13.26 5.27 15.73
CA LYS A 184 13.31 6.41 14.81
C LYS A 184 11.98 6.72 14.13
N ARG A 185 11.03 5.78 14.18
CA ARG A 185 9.70 5.80 13.53
C ARG A 185 9.72 5.81 12.01
N THR A 186 10.66 6.50 11.37
CA THR A 186 10.83 6.54 9.91
C THR A 186 12.30 6.35 9.53
N ILE A 187 12.56 5.50 8.54
CA ILE A 187 13.92 5.21 8.04
C ILE A 187 13.87 5.00 6.53
N VAL A 188 14.86 5.52 5.81
CA VAL A 188 15.10 5.15 4.41
C VAL A 188 16.35 4.27 4.34
N LYS A 189 16.23 3.09 3.74
CA LYS A 189 17.36 2.17 3.50
C LYS A 189 17.34 1.69 2.05
N GLY A 190 18.30 2.19 1.25
CA GLY A 190 18.34 1.91 -0.18
C GLY A 190 17.08 2.44 -0.87
N ASP A 191 16.38 1.56 -1.58
CA ASP A 191 15.14 1.88 -2.31
C ASP A 191 13.86 1.53 -1.52
N THR A 192 13.98 1.44 -0.18
CA THR A 192 12.85 1.17 0.71
C THR A 192 12.70 2.28 1.75
N TYR A 193 11.51 2.87 1.80
CA TYR A 193 11.05 3.73 2.89
C TYR A 193 10.35 2.86 3.95
N TYR A 194 10.72 3.02 5.20
CA TYR A 194 10.14 2.33 6.35
C TYR A 194 9.42 3.33 7.22
N HIS A 195 8.23 2.94 7.71
CA HIS A 195 7.45 3.74 8.64
C HIS A 195 6.82 2.84 9.69
N HIS A 196 6.93 3.27 10.94
CA HIS A 196 6.32 2.63 12.09
C HIS A 196 5.33 3.59 12.75
N SER A 197 4.13 3.07 13.01
CA SER A 197 3.07 3.80 13.72
C SER A 197 2.40 2.98 14.81
N THR A 198 1.87 3.67 15.81
CA THR A 198 1.10 3.12 16.94
C THR A 198 -0.23 3.85 17.06
N ALA A 199 -1.19 3.26 17.79
CA ALA A 199 -2.49 3.90 17.99
C ALA A 199 -2.40 5.28 18.67
N ASN A 200 -1.39 5.49 19.52
CA ASN A 200 -1.10 6.77 20.17
C ASN A 200 -0.66 7.88 19.21
N ASP A 201 -0.36 7.56 17.94
CA ASP A 201 -0.04 8.58 16.95
C ASP A 201 -1.30 9.24 16.40
N ASN A 202 -2.48 8.68 16.64
CA ASN A 202 -3.74 9.31 16.26
C ASN A 202 -4.03 10.48 17.19
N LEU A 203 -4.21 11.66 16.60
CA LEU A 203 -4.70 12.85 17.29
C LEU A 203 -6.20 12.71 17.59
#